data_AF-A0A8S3CWZ1-F1
#
_entry.id   AF-A0A8S3CWZ1-F1
#
_cell.length_a   1.000
_cell.length_b   1.000
_cell.length_c   1.000
_cell.angle_alpha   90.00
_cell.angle_beta   90.00
_cell.angle_gamma   90.00
#
_symmetry.space_group_name_H-M   'P 1'
#
loop_
_entity.id
_entity.type
_entity.pdbx_description
1 polymer ?
#
loop_
_entity_poly.entity_id
_entity_poly.type
_entity_poly.pdbx_seq_one_letter_code
_entity_poly.pdbx_strand_id
1 'polypeptide(L)' 'ETCKVCGTSCPDLRQHKCSTVIKCIHCDGDHQSNALKCPIIKSYRATLTKKLLSANRPPPPPSAWSNNNN' A
#
# COMPACT_ATOMS: atom_id res chain seq x y z
N GLU A 1 12.46 21.57 0.61
CA GLU A 1 12.90 20.17 0.65
C GLU A 1 12.14 19.40 1.74
N THR A 2 12.22 18.07 1.80
CA THR A 2 11.54 17.26 2.84
C THR A 2 12.57 16.41 3.58
N CYS A 3 12.55 16.47 4.92
CA CYS A 3 13.46 15.69 5.74
C CYS A 3 13.16 14.19 5.60
N LYS A 4 14.14 13.41 5.15
CA LYS A 4 14.00 11.96 4.94
C LYS A 4 13.82 11.15 6.23
N VAL A 5 14.19 11.74 7.37
CA VAL A 5 14.09 11.09 8.68
C VAL A 5 12.72 11.33 9.28
N CYS A 6 12.33 12.61 9.46
CA CYS A 6 11.10 12.96 10.15
C CYS A 6 9.92 13.34 9.24
N GLY A 7 10.09 13.29 7.92
CA GLY A 7 9.03 13.61 6.95
C GLY A 7 8.62 15.08 6.90
N THR A 8 9.23 15.97 7.68
CA THR A 8 8.83 17.39 7.75
C THR A 8 9.31 18.16 6.53
N SER A 9 8.41 18.92 5.92
CA SER A 9 8.73 19.88 4.85
C SER A 9 9.48 21.07 5.43
N CYS A 10 10.68 21.34 4.93
CA CYS A 10 11.54 22.42 5.41
C CYS A 10 12.15 23.19 4.23
N PRO A 11 12.26 24.53 4.34
CA PRO A 11 12.85 25.34 3.28
C PRO A 11 14.35 25.06 3.11
N ASP A 12 15.06 24.76 4.20
CA ASP A 12 16.50 24.47 4.19
C ASP A 12 16.80 23.26 5.10
N LEU A 13 17.31 22.17 4.53
CA LEU A 13 17.66 20.97 5.28
C LEU A 13 18.90 21.16 6.17
N ARG A 14 19.78 22.12 5.89
CA ARG A 14 21.01 22.34 6.68
C ARG A 14 20.73 22.99 8.03
N GLN A 15 19.64 23.75 8.12
CA GLN A 15 19.20 24.40 9.37
C GLN A 15 18.03 23.66 10.04
N HIS A 16 17.58 22.55 9.46
CA HIS A 16 16.47 21.78 9.99
C HIS A 16 16.86 21.07 11.29
N LYS A 17 16.24 21.47 12.41
CA LYS A 17 16.27 20.70 13.66
C LYS A 17 15.35 19.49 13.54
N CYS A 18 15.93 18.36 13.14
CA CYS A 18 15.20 17.12 12.99
C CYS A 18 14.69 16.61 14.34
N SER A 19 13.39 16.29 14.43
CA SER A 19 12.81 15.68 15.62
C SER A 19 13.26 14.23 15.83
N THR A 20 13.98 13.62 14.87
CA THR A 20 14.37 12.19 14.81
C THR A 20 13.23 11.17 14.85
N VAL A 21 12.00 11.61 15.14
CA VAL A 21 10.79 10.80 15.07
C VAL A 21 10.46 10.52 13.61
N ILE A 22 10.44 9.24 13.25
CA ILE A 22 10.10 8.81 11.90
C ILE A 22 8.60 8.97 11.68
N LYS A 23 8.23 9.89 10.77
CA LYS A 23 6.85 10.05 10.33
C LYS A 23 6.64 9.47 8.95
N CYS A 24 5.49 8.82 8.77
CA CYS A 24 5.08 8.27 7.51
C CYS A 24 4.77 9.40 6.53
N ILE A 25 5.41 9.42 5.36
CA ILE A 25 5.13 10.43 4.32
C ILE A 25 3.74 10.30 3.69
N HIS A 26 3.06 9.18 3.92
CA HIS A 26 1.76 8.87 3.31
C HIS A 26 0.60 9.27 4.21
N CYS A 27 0.74 9.12 5.53
CA CYS A 27 -0.35 9.32 6.48
C CYS A 27 0.06 10.06 7.76
N ASP A 28 1.25 10.64 7.79
CA ASP A 28 1.83 11.43 8.90
C ASP A 28 1.92 10.72 10.26
N GLY A 29 1.66 9.41 10.28
CA GLY A 29 1.71 8.57 11.48
C GLY A 29 3.13 8.28 11.96
N ASP A 30 3.25 7.88 13.23
CA ASP A 30 4.53 7.52 13.86
C ASP A 30 4.99 6.11 13.44
N HIS A 31 5.47 6.03 12.19
CA HIS A 31 6.05 4.83 11.60
C HIS A 31 6.78 5.13 10.29
N GLN A 32 7.65 4.20 9.89
CA GLN A 32 8.24 4.22 8.55
C GLN A 32 7.16 4.12 7.46
N SER A 33 7.41 4.81 6.33
CA SER A 33 6.47 4.88 5.22
C SER A 33 6.08 3.51 4.66
N ASN A 34 7.00 2.54 4.62
CA ASN A 34 6.74 1.17 4.14
C ASN A 34 6.30 0.19 5.25
N ALA A 35 6.04 0.68 6.46
CA ALA A 35 5.61 -0.18 7.56
C ALA A 35 4.22 -0.79 7.27
N LEU A 36 4.01 -2.04 7.67
CA LEU A 36 2.71 -2.73 7.55
C LEU A 36 1.60 -2.09 8.40
N LYS A 37 1.97 -1.28 9.40
CA LYS A 37 1.03 -0.46 10.17
C LYS A 37 0.49 0.76 9.41
N CYS A 38 1.10 1.14 8.28
CA CYS A 38 0.59 2.23 7.45
C CYS A 38 -0.74 1.83 6.78
N PRO A 39 -1.85 2.56 7.00
CA PRO A 39 -3.13 2.25 6.35
C PRO A 39 -3.04 2.36 4.82
N ILE A 40 -2.23 3.28 4.29
CA ILE A 40 -2.06 3.46 2.84
C ILE A 40 -1.31 2.27 2.24
N ILE A 41 -0.17 1.88 2.81
CA ILE A 41 0.58 0.70 2.33
C ILE A 41 -0.24 -0.58 2.48
N LYS A 42 -0.97 -0.73 3.58
CA LYS A 42 -1.85 -1.89 3.79
C LYS A 42 -2.89 -1.99 2.68
N SER A 43 -3.54 -0.88 2.35
CA SER A 43 -4.55 -0.80 1.28
C SER A 43 -3.96 -1.07 -0.09
N TYR A 44 -2.79 -0.50 -0.38
CA TYR A 44 -2.06 -0.72 -1.62
C TYR A 44 -1.68 -2.19 -1.81
N ARG A 45 -1.07 -2.80 -0.78
CA ARG A 45 -0.71 -4.23 -0.80
C ARG A 45 -1.94 -5.12 -0.98
N ALA A 46 -3.02 -4.86 -0.24
CA ALA A 46 -4.26 -5.62 -0.38
C ALA A 46 -4.84 -5.54 -1.80
N THR A 47 -4.78 -4.36 -2.42
CA THR A 47 -5.23 -4.16 -3.80
C THR A 47 -4.34 -4.92 -4.79
N LEU A 48 -3.03 -4.86 -4.62
CA LEU A 48 -2.08 -5.58 -5.47
C LEU A 48 -2.29 -7.10 -5.36
N THR A 49 -2.43 -7.63 -4.14
CA THR A 49 -2.71 -9.04 -3.90
C THR A 49 -4.03 -9.47 -4.54
N LYS A 50 -5.10 -8.67 -4.42
CA LYS A 50 -6.38 -8.94 -5.11
C LYS A 50 -6.21 -9.03 -6.63
N LYS A 51 -5.45 -8.11 -7.24
CA LYS A 51 -5.19 -8.14 -8.69
C LYS A 51 -4.44 -9.40 -9.11
N LEU A 52 -3.42 -9.79 -8.35
CA LEU A 52 -2.64 -11.02 -8.61
C LEU A 52 -3.50 -12.29 -8.49
N LEU A 53 -4.35 -12.35 -7.45
CA LEU A 53 -5.29 -13.47 -7.26
C LEU A 53 -6.31 -13.55 -8.39
N SER A 54 -6.85 -12.41 -8.85
CA SER A 54 -7.79 -12.38 -9.98
C SER A 54 -7.12 -12.74 -11.30
N ALA A 55 -5.86 -12.34 -11.52
CA ALA A 55 -5.11 -12.68 -12.73
C ALA A 55 -4.75 -14.17 -12.80
N ASN A 56 -4.53 -14.82 -11.66
CA ASN A 56 -4.24 -16.25 -11.56
C ASN A 56 -5.49 -17.12 -11.38
N ARG A 57 -6.70 -16.57 -11.59
CA ARG A 57 -7.91 -17.39 -11.53
C ARG A 57 -7.90 -18.30 -12.76
N PRO A 58 -7.86 -19.64 -12.59
CA PRO A 58 -8.05 -20.53 -13.74
C PRO A 58 -9.40 -20.17 -14.39
N PRO A 59 -9.51 -20.26 -15.72
CA PRO A 59 -10.79 -20.03 -16.40
C PRO A 59 -11.85 -20.89 -15.72
N PRO A 60 -13.09 -20.38 -15.58
CA PRO A 60 -14.18 -21.21 -15.09
C PRO A 60 -14.21 -22.49 -15.92
N PRO A 61 -14.41 -23.67 -15.28
CA PRO A 61 -14.52 -24.90 -16.04
C PRO A 61 -15.58 -24.69 -17.14
N PRO A 62 -15.32 -25.13 -18.39
CA PRO A 62 -16.30 -25.00 -19.46
C PRO A 62 -17.61 -25.55 -18.93
N SER A 63 -18.67 -24.74 -19.03
CA SER A 63 -19.99 -25.04 -18.48
C SER A 63 -20.36 -26.48 -18.82
N ALA A 64 -20.29 -27.37 -17.82
CA ALA A 64 -20.82 -28.71 -17.95
C ALA A 64 -22.27 -28.54 -18.40
N TRP A 65 -22.59 -29.21 -19.51
CA TRP A 65 -23.80 -28.97 -20.26
C TRP A 65 -25.05 -28.94 -19.36
N SER A 66 -25.89 -27.94 -19.55
CA SER A 66 -27.23 -27.95 -18.99
C SER A 66 -28.04 -28.98 -19.77
N ASN A 67 -28.01 -30.24 -19.31
CA ASN A 67 -28.87 -31.27 -19.85
C ASN A 67 -30.27 -31.08 -19.27
N ASN A 68 -31.10 -30.35 -20.00
CA ASN A 68 -32.48 -30.12 -19.62
C ASN A 68 -33.34 -31.23 -20.26
N ASN A 69 -33.57 -32.31 -19.50
CA ASN A 69 -34.63 -33.28 -19.80
C ASN A 69 -35.76 -33.06 -18.78
N ASN A 70 -36.81 -32.36 -19.22
CA ASN A 70 -38.17 -32.54 -18.71
C ASN A 70 -39.18 -32.12 -19.77
#